data_AF-A0A369KCD4-F1
#
_entry.id   AF-A0A369KCD4-F1
#
_cell.length_a   1.000
_cell.length_b   1.000
_cell.length_c   1.000
_cell.angle_alpha   90.00
_cell.angle_beta   90.00
_cell.angle_gamma   90.00
#
_symmetry.space_group_name_H-M   'P 1'
#
loop_
_entity.id
_entity.type
_entity.pdbx_description
1 polymer ?
#
loop_
_entity_poly.entity_id
_entity_poly.type
_entity_poly.pdbx_seq_one_letter_code
_entity_poly.pdbx_strand_id
1 'polypeptide(L)'
;MYLGIRGLSRYTPSKGQPKRKKGRQIISTLHPDRIRDSDYMDLSSGPTRKLIFAPTTTSPSTLSYYGGNKRLHCFPGHCRGFLYYHRDPTLPPESAAVRFRLTTDTNASSFKNGADLMQPIHGRPWSVCLLSIAKSRCYVSLKELLLRDKLVTLPLLEHCR
;
A
#
# COMPACT_ATOMS: atom_id res chain seq x y z
N MET A 1 45.04 19.38 45.49
CA MET A 1 45.07 18.11 44.74
C MET A 1 44.17 18.23 43.52
N TYR A 2 44.51 17.50 42.47
CA TYR A 2 44.15 17.67 41.05
C TYR A 2 42.69 17.37 40.64
N LEU A 3 42.25 18.14 39.62
CA LEU A 3 41.45 17.83 38.41
C LEU A 3 40.11 17.07 38.45
N GLY A 4 39.15 17.57 37.65
CA GLY A 4 38.04 16.76 37.11
C GLY A 4 36.92 17.51 36.38
N ILE A 5 37.21 18.11 35.21
CA ILE A 5 36.20 18.66 34.27
C ILE A 5 35.64 17.51 33.41
N ARG A 6 34.36 17.63 32.99
CA ARG A 6 33.66 17.02 31.81
C ARG A 6 32.56 16.01 32.22
N GLY A 7 31.34 16.04 31.69
CA GLY A 7 30.82 16.78 30.55
C GLY A 7 29.29 16.84 30.56
N LEU A 8 28.76 17.99 30.16
CA LEU A 8 27.36 18.20 29.82
C LEU A 8 27.05 17.35 28.57
N SER A 9 26.32 16.25 28.77
CA SER A 9 25.76 15.46 27.67
C SER A 9 24.69 16.29 26.97
N ARG A 10 25.07 16.86 25.83
CA ARG A 10 24.17 17.56 24.92
C ARG A 10 23.20 16.53 24.35
N TYR A 11 21.99 16.50 24.88
CA TYR A 11 20.86 15.90 24.20
C TYR A 11 20.62 16.69 22.90
N THR A 12 21.09 16.15 21.79
CA THR A 12 20.73 16.66 20.47
C THR A 12 19.39 16.05 20.10
N PRO A 13 18.32 16.85 19.91
CA PRO A 13 17.08 16.34 19.35
C PRO A 13 17.41 15.82 17.94
N SER A 14 17.07 14.57 17.66
CA SER A 14 17.20 14.04 16.30
C SER A 14 16.43 14.97 15.37
N LYS A 15 17.13 15.48 14.36
CA LYS A 15 16.58 16.41 13.37
C LYS A 15 15.32 15.77 12.80
N GLY A 16 14.17 16.38 13.10
CA GLY A 16 12.88 15.92 12.62
C GLY A 16 12.97 15.67 11.13
N GLN A 17 12.70 14.43 10.73
CA GLN A 17 12.48 14.13 9.32
C GLN A 17 11.43 15.14 8.81
N PRO A 18 11.67 15.82 7.69
CA PRO A 18 10.72 16.79 7.18
C PRO A 18 9.38 16.07 7.00
N LYS A 19 8.36 16.53 7.74
CA LYS A 19 6.98 16.08 7.54
C LYS A 19 6.62 16.43 6.10
N ARG A 20 6.74 15.46 5.17
CA ARG A 20 6.25 15.62 3.80
C ARG A 20 4.82 16.14 3.91
N LYS A 21 4.56 17.34 3.39
CA LYS A 21 3.18 17.81 3.14
C LYS A 21 2.49 16.64 2.44
N LYS A 22 1.39 16.12 3.01
CA LYS A 22 0.72 14.93 2.50
C LYS A 22 0.13 15.24 1.13
N GLY A 23 0.96 15.10 0.11
CA GLY A 23 0.56 15.14 -1.28
C GLY A 23 -0.35 13.96 -1.59
N ARG A 24 -1.05 14.09 -2.71
CA ARG A 24 -1.81 13.00 -3.31
C ARG A 24 -0.93 11.76 -3.45
N GLN A 25 -1.31 10.64 -2.84
CA GLN A 25 -0.59 9.37 -2.99
C GLN A 25 -0.92 8.80 -4.37
N ILE A 26 -0.07 9.11 -5.35
CA ILE A 26 -0.17 8.59 -6.71
C ILE A 26 0.69 7.34 -6.79
N ILE A 27 0.16 6.27 -7.37
CA ILE A 27 0.94 5.09 -7.75
C ILE A 27 0.87 4.91 -9.26
N SER A 28 1.98 4.49 -9.84
CA SER A 28 2.19 4.42 -11.28
C SER A 28 1.95 3.04 -11.85
N THR A 29 1.87 1.96 -11.07
CA THR A 29 1.56 0.61 -11.57
C THR A 29 1.11 -0.31 -10.44
N LEU A 30 0.47 -1.43 -10.79
CA LEU A 30 0.27 -2.57 -9.90
C LEU A 30 1.06 -3.81 -10.36
N HIS A 31 1.81 -3.73 -11.46
CA HIS A 31 2.56 -4.86 -12.00
C HIS A 31 3.85 -5.07 -11.19
N PRO A 32 4.08 -6.25 -10.57
CA PRO A 32 5.23 -6.49 -9.69
C PRO A 32 6.57 -6.09 -10.31
N ASP A 33 6.82 -6.47 -11.56
CA ASP A 33 8.09 -6.22 -12.26
C ASP A 33 8.26 -4.78 -12.78
N ARG A 34 7.26 -3.91 -12.62
CA ARG A 34 7.29 -2.51 -13.11
C ARG A 34 7.25 -1.48 -12.00
N ILE A 35 7.20 -1.92 -10.74
CA ILE A 35 7.16 -1.05 -9.56
C ILE A 35 8.36 -0.11 -9.56
N ARG A 36 8.12 1.14 -9.19
CA ARG A 36 9.12 2.21 -9.11
C ARG A 36 9.20 2.76 -7.69
N ASP A 37 10.32 3.40 -7.35
CA ASP A 37 10.50 4.06 -6.05
C ASP A 37 9.40 5.10 -5.76
N SER A 38 8.88 5.74 -6.81
CA SER A 38 7.75 6.68 -6.71
C SER A 38 6.44 6.05 -6.24
N ASP A 39 6.30 4.73 -6.39
CA ASP A 39 5.10 3.97 -5.98
C ASP A 39 5.12 3.61 -4.50
N TYR A 40 6.20 3.94 -3.78
CA TYR A 40 6.33 3.67 -2.36
C TYR A 40 5.26 4.41 -1.54
N MET A 41 4.73 3.70 -0.55
CA MET A 41 3.64 4.16 0.30
C MET A 41 3.96 3.96 1.78
N ASP A 42 3.55 4.90 2.62
CA ASP A 42 3.47 4.72 4.07
C ASP A 42 2.01 4.75 4.52
N LEU A 43 1.49 3.59 4.94
CA LEU A 43 0.13 3.44 5.45
C LEU A 43 0.05 3.54 6.99
N SER A 44 1.19 3.58 7.69
CA SER A 44 1.35 3.37 9.14
C SER A 44 0.66 4.41 10.04
N SER A 45 0.22 5.54 9.51
CA SER A 45 -0.28 6.66 10.31
C SER A 45 -1.40 7.46 9.64
N GLY A 46 -2.26 8.08 10.46
CA GLY A 46 -3.37 8.92 10.00
C GLY A 46 -4.69 8.15 9.86
N PRO A 47 -5.57 8.52 8.92
CA PRO A 47 -6.93 7.99 8.84
C PRO A 47 -6.95 6.47 8.62
N THR A 48 -8.02 5.83 9.09
CA THR A 48 -8.29 4.38 8.89
C THR A 48 -8.43 4.02 7.41
N ARG A 49 -8.84 4.99 6.59
CA ARG A 49 -8.93 4.90 5.13
C ARG A 49 -7.77 5.62 4.48
N LYS A 50 -7.13 5.00 3.50
CA LYS A 50 -6.08 5.62 2.67
C LYS A 50 -6.59 5.82 1.26
N LEU A 51 -6.39 7.01 0.72
CA LEU A 51 -6.74 7.33 -0.65
C LEU A 51 -5.52 7.16 -1.53
N ILE A 52 -5.68 6.41 -2.61
CA ILE A 52 -4.65 6.23 -3.64
C ILE A 52 -5.19 6.66 -4.99
N PHE A 53 -4.30 7.15 -5.84
CA PHE A 53 -4.67 7.69 -7.12
C PHE A 53 -3.82 7.08 -8.21
N ALA A 54 -4.46 6.78 -9.33
CA ALA A 54 -3.77 6.52 -10.57
C ALA A 54 -3.30 7.86 -11.19
N PRO A 55 -2.32 7.85 -12.11
CA PRO A 55 -1.75 9.09 -12.65
C PRO A 55 -2.76 9.91 -13.47
N THR A 56 -3.74 9.25 -14.12
CA THR A 56 -4.65 9.94 -15.05
C THR A 56 -6.03 10.22 -14.47
N THR A 57 -6.50 9.44 -13.50
CA THR A 57 -7.81 9.65 -12.86
C THR A 57 -7.75 10.64 -11.70
N THR A 58 -8.76 11.51 -11.60
CA THR A 58 -8.99 12.41 -10.46
C THR A 58 -9.60 11.70 -9.25
N SER A 59 -10.42 10.67 -9.45
CA SER A 59 -11.09 9.87 -8.42
C SER A 59 -10.20 8.80 -7.73
N PRO A 60 -10.13 8.78 -6.39
CA PRO A 60 -9.27 7.84 -5.68
C PRO A 60 -9.81 6.41 -5.67
N SER A 61 -8.95 5.47 -5.28
CA SER A 61 -9.37 4.24 -4.62
C SER A 61 -9.15 4.32 -3.11
N THR A 62 -10.06 3.73 -2.35
CA THR A 62 -10.02 3.74 -0.88
C THR A 62 -9.52 2.41 -0.33
N LEU A 63 -8.39 2.42 0.35
CA LEU A 63 -7.85 1.26 1.05
C LEU A 63 -8.21 1.31 2.53
N SER A 64 -8.48 0.15 3.10
CA SER A 64 -8.70 -0.05 4.54
C SER A 64 -8.04 -1.33 4.98
N TYR A 65 -7.51 -1.37 6.21
CA TYR A 65 -6.80 -2.54 6.71
C TYR A 65 -7.76 -3.71 6.98
N TYR A 66 -8.58 -3.61 8.02
CA TYR A 66 -9.66 -4.57 8.29
C TYR A 66 -10.79 -3.91 9.07
N GLY A 67 -11.92 -4.61 9.15
CA GLY A 67 -13.13 -4.14 9.79
C GLY A 67 -14.25 -3.84 8.79
N GLY A 68 -15.44 -3.57 9.32
CA GLY A 68 -16.64 -3.30 8.53
C GLY A 68 -17.13 -1.87 8.70
N ASN A 69 -18.34 -1.59 8.22
CA ASN A 69 -18.94 -0.25 8.25
C ASN A 69 -19.04 0.36 9.66
N LYS A 70 -19.12 -0.46 10.71
CA LYS A 70 -19.26 -0.01 12.11
C LYS A 70 -17.93 0.28 12.79
N ARG A 71 -16.83 -0.37 12.39
CA ARG A 71 -15.51 -0.21 13.00
C ARG A 71 -14.43 -0.58 12.01
N LEU A 72 -13.68 0.43 11.58
CA LEU A 72 -12.49 0.28 10.76
C LEU A 72 -11.25 0.41 11.64
N HIS A 73 -10.28 -0.45 11.40
CA HIS A 73 -9.02 -0.43 12.11
C HIS A 73 -7.94 0.27 11.27
N CYS A 74 -7.06 1.00 11.96
CA CYS A 74 -5.89 1.59 11.34
C CYS A 74 -4.94 0.50 10.86
N PHE A 75 -4.24 0.78 9.77
CA PHE A 75 -3.06 -0.01 9.37
C PHE A 75 -2.04 -0.07 10.52
N PRO A 76 -1.30 -1.18 10.65
CA PRO A 76 -0.34 -1.33 11.74
C PRO A 76 0.82 -0.33 11.61
N GLY A 77 1.56 -0.15 12.70
CA GLY A 77 2.81 0.61 12.68
C GLY A 77 3.78 0.00 11.66
N HIS A 78 4.59 0.85 11.01
CA HIS A 78 5.57 0.46 10.00
C HIS A 78 4.98 -0.27 8.77
N CYS A 79 3.69 -0.07 8.49
CA CYS A 79 3.03 -0.53 7.27
C CYS A 79 3.48 0.28 6.05
N ARG A 80 4.68 -0.01 5.53
CA ARG A 80 5.31 0.72 4.42
C ARG A 80 5.78 -0.21 3.32
N GLY A 81 5.67 0.24 2.07
CA GLY A 81 6.05 -0.54 0.90
C GLY A 81 5.13 -0.28 -0.28
N PHE A 82 4.75 -1.32 -1.01
CA PHE A 82 4.18 -1.19 -2.36
C PHE A 82 2.88 -2.00 -2.53
N LEU A 83 1.93 -1.43 -3.29
CA LEU A 83 0.80 -2.20 -3.80
C LEU A 83 1.21 -3.01 -5.03
N TYR A 84 0.67 -4.21 -5.16
CA TYR A 84 0.89 -5.04 -6.33
C TYR A 84 -0.30 -5.96 -6.61
N TYR A 85 -0.48 -6.34 -7.87
CA TYR A 85 -1.46 -7.34 -8.29
C TYR A 85 -0.89 -8.74 -8.12
N HIS A 86 -1.66 -9.61 -7.48
CA HIS A 86 -1.34 -11.00 -7.25
C HIS A 86 -2.41 -11.88 -7.87
N ARG A 87 -1.97 -12.88 -8.64
CA ARG A 87 -2.80 -13.93 -9.18
C ARG A 87 -2.09 -15.26 -8.99
N ASP A 88 -2.78 -16.21 -8.37
CA ASP A 88 -2.34 -17.59 -8.34
C ASP A 88 -2.69 -18.24 -9.69
N PRO A 89 -1.71 -18.80 -10.42
CA PRO A 89 -1.96 -19.42 -11.73
C PRO A 89 -2.81 -20.69 -11.63
N THR A 90 -2.93 -21.29 -10.46
CA THR A 90 -3.74 -22.51 -10.21
C THR A 90 -5.19 -22.21 -9.89
N LEU A 91 -5.54 -20.93 -9.67
CA LEU A 91 -6.89 -20.50 -9.33
C LEU A 91 -7.56 -19.76 -10.51
N PRO A 92 -8.90 -19.72 -10.55
CA PRO A 92 -9.63 -18.90 -11.51
C PRO A 92 -9.19 -17.42 -11.46
N PRO A 93 -9.13 -16.70 -12.60
CA PRO A 93 -8.71 -15.30 -12.65
C PRO A 93 -9.44 -14.36 -11.67
N GLU A 94 -10.70 -14.66 -11.36
CA GLU A 94 -11.58 -13.94 -10.43
C GLU A 94 -11.05 -13.98 -8.99
N SER A 95 -10.24 -14.98 -8.65
CA SER A 95 -9.60 -15.15 -7.34
C SER A 95 -8.41 -14.22 -7.12
N ALA A 96 -8.01 -13.46 -8.14
CA ALA A 96 -6.91 -12.51 -8.05
C ALA A 96 -7.23 -11.33 -7.11
N ALA A 97 -6.19 -10.65 -6.65
CA ALA A 97 -6.33 -9.55 -5.72
C ALA A 97 -5.19 -8.54 -5.82
N VAL A 98 -5.44 -7.32 -5.35
CA VAL A 98 -4.38 -6.36 -5.04
C VAL A 98 -3.93 -6.59 -3.59
N ARG A 99 -2.63 -6.74 -3.37
CA ARG A 99 -2.01 -6.94 -2.06
C ARG A 99 -1.03 -5.80 -1.75
N PHE A 100 -0.57 -5.74 -0.50
CA PHE A 100 0.44 -4.79 -0.06
C PHE A 100 1.68 -5.53 0.42
N ARG A 101 2.82 -5.24 -0.19
CA ARG A 101 4.13 -5.79 0.17
C ARG A 101 4.82 -4.81 1.12
N LEU A 102 5.14 -5.27 2.33
CA LEU A 102 5.97 -4.58 3.29
C LEU A 102 7.44 -4.66 2.88
N THR A 103 8.14 -3.53 2.92
CA THR A 103 9.56 -3.43 2.57
C THR A 103 10.37 -2.72 3.64
N THR A 104 11.67 -2.99 3.68
CA THR A 104 12.61 -2.40 4.64
C THR A 104 12.98 -0.96 4.32
N ASP A 105 12.90 -0.58 3.04
CA ASP A 105 13.24 0.75 2.55
C ASP A 105 12.33 1.19 1.40
N THR A 106 12.61 2.37 0.85
CA THR A 106 11.78 3.05 -0.16
C THR A 106 12.09 2.64 -1.60
N ASN A 107 13.09 1.80 -1.85
CA ASN A 107 13.53 1.44 -3.19
C ASN A 107 12.69 0.27 -3.73
N ALA A 108 12.33 0.30 -5.00
CA ALA A 108 11.58 -0.74 -5.67
C ALA A 108 12.31 -2.10 -5.64
N SER A 109 13.65 -2.10 -5.61
CA SER A 109 14.46 -3.31 -5.48
C SER A 109 14.17 -4.10 -4.19
N SER A 110 13.75 -3.41 -3.11
CA SER A 110 13.38 -4.04 -1.84
C SER A 110 12.08 -4.87 -1.93
N PHE A 111 11.27 -4.66 -2.97
CA PHE A 111 10.00 -5.37 -3.18
C PHE A 111 10.18 -6.90 -3.20
N LYS A 112 11.22 -7.38 -3.89
CA LYS A 112 11.47 -8.83 -4.09
C LYS A 112 11.67 -9.56 -2.76
N ASN A 113 12.31 -8.91 -1.79
CA ASN A 113 12.64 -9.48 -0.49
C ASN A 113 11.61 -9.09 0.60
N GLY A 114 10.56 -8.36 0.21
CA GLY A 114 9.51 -7.93 1.12
C GLY A 114 8.55 -9.07 1.51
N ALA A 115 7.75 -8.83 2.54
CA ALA A 115 6.71 -9.75 3.01
C ALA A 115 5.32 -9.18 2.72
N ASP A 116 4.31 -10.03 2.52
CA ASP A 116 2.94 -9.52 2.43
C ASP A 116 2.49 -8.94 3.78
N LEU A 117 1.80 -7.81 3.75
CA LEU A 117 1.04 -7.34 4.91
C LEU A 117 0.00 -8.41 5.24
N MET A 118 -0.05 -8.85 6.49
CA MET A 118 -0.98 -9.90 6.93
C MET A 118 -2.24 -9.31 7.53
N GLN A 119 -3.38 -9.96 7.34
CA GLN A 119 -4.58 -9.69 8.12
C GLN A 119 -4.39 -10.17 9.57
N PRO A 120 -5.00 -9.49 10.56
CA PRO A 120 -4.78 -9.83 11.97
C PRO A 120 -5.38 -11.18 12.37
N ILE A 121 -6.42 -11.63 11.65
CA ILE A 121 -7.14 -12.86 11.95
C ILE A 121 -6.84 -13.86 10.82
N HIS A 122 -6.47 -15.09 11.17
CA HIS A 122 -6.20 -16.22 10.26
C HIS A 122 -4.92 -16.17 9.43
N GLY A 123 -4.04 -15.18 9.63
CA GLY A 123 -2.69 -15.20 9.03
C GLY A 123 -2.70 -15.27 7.50
N ARG A 124 -3.67 -14.62 6.85
CA ARG A 124 -3.72 -14.50 5.38
C ARG A 124 -3.18 -13.15 4.93
N PRO A 125 -2.56 -13.04 3.75
CA PRO A 125 -2.21 -11.76 3.17
C PRO A 125 -3.42 -10.82 3.09
N TRP A 126 -3.24 -9.57 3.52
CA TRP A 126 -4.17 -8.48 3.29
C TRP A 126 -4.35 -8.31 1.78
N SER A 127 -5.60 -8.18 1.37
CA SER A 127 -5.92 -8.06 -0.05
C SER A 127 -7.21 -7.29 -0.29
N VAL A 128 -7.29 -6.65 -1.45
CA VAL A 128 -8.53 -6.17 -2.06
C VAL A 128 -8.83 -7.09 -3.24
N CYS A 129 -9.79 -8.00 -3.09
CA CYS A 129 -10.09 -9.00 -4.11
C CYS A 129 -10.67 -8.36 -5.39
N LEU A 130 -10.39 -8.97 -6.54
CA LEU A 130 -10.83 -8.48 -7.84
C LEU A 130 -12.36 -8.31 -7.92
N LEU A 131 -13.11 -9.24 -7.33
CA LEU A 131 -14.57 -9.13 -7.20
C LEU A 131 -15.01 -7.85 -6.48
N SER A 132 -14.33 -7.48 -5.39
CA SER A 132 -14.63 -6.24 -4.66
C SER A 132 -14.25 -5.01 -5.48
N ILE A 133 -13.13 -5.07 -6.20
CA ILE A 133 -12.69 -4.02 -7.12
C ILE A 133 -13.75 -3.81 -8.20
N ALA A 134 -14.19 -4.87 -8.88
CA ALA A 134 -15.19 -4.81 -9.95
C ALA A 134 -16.51 -4.18 -9.49
N LYS A 135 -17.05 -4.64 -8.35
CA LYS A 135 -18.38 -4.24 -7.86
C LYS A 135 -18.44 -2.84 -7.28
N SER A 136 -17.39 -2.40 -6.60
CA SER A 136 -17.44 -1.15 -5.84
C SER A 136 -17.01 0.07 -6.65
N ARG A 137 -17.72 1.19 -6.44
CA ARG A 137 -17.37 2.51 -6.98
C ARG A 137 -16.17 3.15 -6.26
N CYS A 138 -15.76 2.60 -5.11
CA CYS A 138 -14.64 3.14 -4.32
C CYS A 138 -13.25 2.71 -4.82
N TYR A 139 -13.15 1.99 -5.94
CA TYR A 139 -11.89 1.46 -6.48
C TYR A 139 -11.57 1.96 -7.90
N VAL A 140 -11.92 3.22 -8.22
CA VAL A 140 -11.75 3.78 -9.58
C VAL A 140 -10.29 3.71 -10.05
N SER A 141 -9.36 4.26 -9.26
CA SER A 141 -7.92 4.23 -9.58
C SER A 141 -7.34 2.81 -9.69
N LEU A 142 -7.80 1.83 -8.88
CA LEU A 142 -7.35 0.44 -9.02
C LEU A 142 -7.86 -0.17 -10.34
N LYS A 143 -9.12 0.07 -10.71
CA LYS A 143 -9.66 -0.38 -12.01
C LYS A 143 -8.85 0.17 -13.18
N GLU A 144 -8.54 1.46 -13.15
CA GLU A 144 -7.70 2.10 -14.18
C GLU A 144 -6.35 1.39 -14.29
N LEU A 145 -5.61 1.26 -13.18
CA LEU A 145 -4.27 0.66 -13.20
C LEU A 145 -4.30 -0.79 -13.69
N LEU A 146 -5.28 -1.58 -13.25
CA LEU A 146 -5.43 -2.97 -13.68
C LEU A 146 -5.66 -3.10 -15.19
N LEU A 147 -6.53 -2.27 -15.76
CA LEU A 147 -6.84 -2.26 -17.19
C LEU A 147 -5.68 -1.69 -18.01
N ARG A 148 -5.13 -0.56 -17.59
CA ARG A 148 -4.05 0.16 -18.29
C ARG A 148 -2.77 -0.67 -18.35
N ASP A 149 -2.44 -1.36 -17.27
CA ASP A 149 -1.25 -2.22 -17.21
C ASP A 149 -1.49 -3.61 -17.83
N LYS A 150 -2.72 -3.87 -18.34
CA LYS A 150 -3.15 -5.15 -18.94
C LYS A 150 -3.03 -6.33 -17.97
N LEU A 151 -3.18 -6.08 -16.68
CA LEU A 151 -3.20 -7.10 -15.63
C LEU A 151 -4.54 -7.83 -15.58
N VAL A 152 -5.61 -7.14 -16.00
CA VAL A 152 -6.98 -7.65 -16.13
C VAL A 152 -7.58 -7.12 -17.43
N THR A 153 -8.45 -7.90 -18.07
CA THR A 153 -9.20 -7.47 -19.25
C THR A 153 -10.54 -6.85 -18.86
N LEU A 154 -11.07 -5.95 -19.69
CA LEU A 154 -12.40 -5.37 -19.45
C LEU A 154 -13.51 -6.43 -19.34
N PRO A 155 -13.57 -7.47 -20.22
CA PRO A 155 -14.56 -8.54 -20.07
C PRO A 155 -14.48 -9.27 -18.73
N LEU A 156 -13.27 -9.56 -18.22
CA LEU A 156 -13.11 -10.19 -16.91
C LEU A 156 -13.60 -9.28 -15.78
N LEU A 157 -13.32 -7.98 -15.86
CA LEU A 157 -13.75 -7.02 -14.85
C LEU A 157 -15.28 -6.86 -14.84
N GLU A 158 -15.93 -6.88 -16.01
CA GLU A 158 -17.39 -6.86 -16.14
C GLU A 158 -18.04 -8.19 -15.69
N HIS A 159 -17.40 -9.33 -15.98
CA HIS A 159 -17.86 -10.64 -15.49
C HIS A 159 -17.90 -10.70 -13.95
N CYS A 160 -17.01 -9.97 -13.29
CA CYS A 160 -16.93 -9.89 -11.83
C CYS A 160 -17.97 -8.95 -11.18
N ARG A 161 -18.73 -8.16 -11.96
CA ARG A 161 -19.62 -7.10 -11.47
C ARG A 161 -20.98 -7.64 -11.03
#